data_AF-A0A6G1IU62-F1
#
_entry.id   AF-A0A6G1IU62-F1
#
_cell.length_a   1.000
_cell.length_b   1.000
_cell.length_c   1.000
_cell.angle_alpha   90.00
_cell.angle_beta   90.00
_cell.angle_gamma   90.00
#
_symmetry.space_group_name_H-M   'P 1'
#
loop_
_entity.id
_entity.type
_entity.pdbx_description
1 polymer ?
#
loop_
_entity_poly.entity_id
_entity_poly.type
_entity_poly.pdbx_seq_one_letter_code
_entity_poly.pdbx_strand_id
1 'polypeptide(L)'
;MSTPIPLMFTLPPSNRHEVILIDPSNKPTLKALNKQITTTMKDSPNCSEFMSKYKSKDAVEQILEWRIHWSESGRDHKVWPEYTIITDANFAAILELLKLGQGKDVLEIKVGKAEE
;
A
#
# COMPACT_ATOMS: atom_id res chain seq x y z
N MET A 1 1.56 -3.00 -24.14
CA MET A 1 1.66 -2.06 -23.00
C MET A 1 0.79 -2.62 -21.90
N SER A 2 1.30 -2.78 -20.69
CA SER A 2 0.50 -3.28 -19.57
C SER A 2 -0.27 -2.13 -18.93
N THR A 3 -1.57 -2.33 -18.69
CA THR A 3 -2.44 -1.32 -18.08
C THR A 3 -1.99 -1.00 -16.66
N PRO A 4 -1.83 0.29 -16.29
CA PRO A 4 -1.56 0.68 -14.90
C PRO A 4 -2.62 0.14 -13.94
N ILE A 5 -2.19 -0.21 -12.73
CA ILE A 5 -3.06 -0.77 -11.70
C ILE A 5 -3.39 0.36 -10.72
N PRO A 6 -4.65 0.81 -10.62
CA PRO A 6 -5.05 1.73 -9.57
C PRO A 6 -5.05 1.00 -8.23
N LEU A 7 -4.41 1.61 -7.23
CA LEU A 7 -4.36 1.07 -5.88
C LEU A 7 -4.67 2.18 -4.87
N MET A 8 -5.72 1.97 -4.10
CA MET A 8 -6.02 2.78 -2.92
C MET A 8 -5.17 2.28 -1.76
N PHE A 9 -4.56 3.19 -1.00
CA PHE A 9 -3.85 2.87 0.22
C PHE A 9 -4.29 3.70 1.42
N THR A 10 -4.03 3.18 2.60
CA THR A 10 -4.38 3.79 3.89
C THR A 10 -3.25 3.68 4.91
N LEU A 11 -3.26 4.58 5.88
CA LEU A 11 -2.25 4.71 6.93
C LEU A 11 -2.93 4.66 8.31
N PRO A 12 -3.19 3.48 8.91
CA PRO A 12 -3.91 3.39 10.18
C PRO A 12 -3.21 4.19 11.28
N PRO A 13 -3.94 4.97 12.11
CA PRO A 13 -5.41 5.00 12.24
C PRO A 13 -6.10 6.09 11.39
N SER A 14 -5.48 6.56 10.30
CA SER A 14 -6.08 7.54 9.39
C SER A 14 -7.36 7.02 8.75
N ASN A 15 -8.41 7.84 8.75
CA ASN A 15 -9.63 7.61 7.98
C ASN A 15 -9.54 8.15 6.55
N ARG A 16 -8.41 8.77 6.19
CA ARG A 16 -8.16 9.30 4.85
C ARG A 16 -7.34 8.30 4.06
N HIS A 17 -7.86 7.97 2.88
CA HIS A 17 -7.18 7.14 1.89
C HIS A 17 -6.47 8.01 0.85
N GLU A 18 -5.52 7.41 0.15
CA GLU A 18 -4.86 7.99 -1.01
C GLU A 18 -4.79 6.97 -2.14
N VAL A 19 -4.62 7.42 -3.38
CA VAL A 19 -4.62 6.56 -4.57
C VAL A 19 -3.33 6.75 -5.37
N ILE A 20 -2.72 5.65 -5.77
CA ILE A 20 -1.56 5.63 -6.67
C ILE A 20 -1.84 4.75 -7.90
N LEU A 21 -1.09 5.00 -8.96
CA LEU A 21 -1.00 4.12 -10.11
C LEU A 21 0.31 3.33 -10.02
N ILE A 22 0.20 2.00 -10.00
CA ILE A 22 1.35 1.11 -10.15
C ILE A 22 1.54 0.84 -11.64
N ASP A 23 2.74 1.07 -12.16
CA ASP A 23 3.12 0.70 -13.51
C ASP A 23 3.68 -0.74 -13.54
N PRO A 24 2.95 -1.72 -14.07
CA PRO A 24 3.43 -3.10 -14.14
C PRO A 24 4.47 -3.34 -15.25
N SER A 25 4.76 -2.34 -16.09
CA SER A 25 5.64 -2.51 -17.27
C SER A 25 7.10 -2.81 -16.89
N ASN A 26 7.53 -2.41 -15.70
CA ASN A 26 8.94 -2.43 -15.27
C ASN A 26 9.20 -3.35 -14.06
N LYS A 27 8.54 -4.53 -13.98
CA LYS A 27 8.68 -5.50 -12.87
C LYS A 27 8.67 -4.81 -11.50
N PRO A 28 7.49 -4.41 -11.00
CA PRO A 28 7.40 -3.63 -9.77
C PRO A 28 8.09 -4.37 -8.61
N THR A 29 8.87 -3.63 -7.83
CA THR A 29 9.53 -4.15 -6.62
C THR A 29 8.94 -3.45 -5.40
N LEU A 30 8.99 -4.09 -4.23
CA LEU A 30 8.58 -3.44 -2.98
C LEU A 30 9.42 -2.20 -2.69
N LYS A 31 10.69 -2.18 -3.09
CA LYS A 31 11.55 -0.99 -2.99
C LYS A 31 11.02 0.18 -3.83
N ALA A 32 10.58 -0.08 -5.07
CA ALA A 32 10.00 0.95 -5.93
C ALA A 32 8.66 1.45 -5.37
N LEU A 33 7.81 0.53 -4.88
CA LEU A 33 6.54 0.87 -4.25
C LEU A 33 6.76 1.69 -2.97
N ASN A 34 7.74 1.32 -2.14
CA ASN A 34 8.13 2.07 -0.94
C ASN A 34 8.51 3.51 -1.29
N LYS A 35 9.37 3.70 -2.28
CA LYS A 35 9.76 5.04 -2.74
C LYS A 35 8.56 5.86 -3.21
N GLN A 36 7.67 5.24 -4.01
CA GLN A 36 6.47 5.91 -4.53
C GLN A 36 5.54 6.34 -3.39
N ILE A 37 5.15 5.41 -2.52
CA ILE A 37 4.27 5.70 -1.38
C ILE A 37 4.89 6.76 -0.48
N THR A 38 6.16 6.64 -0.10
CA THR A 38 6.81 7.61 0.79
C THR A 38 6.83 9.02 0.19
N THR A 39 7.01 9.12 -1.13
CA THR A 39 6.88 10.40 -1.85
C THR A 39 5.44 10.92 -1.79
N THR A 40 4.46 10.06 -2.09
CA THR A 40 3.04 10.42 -2.04
C THR A 40 2.61 10.86 -0.63
N MET A 41 3.05 10.18 0.42
CA MET A 41 2.72 10.53 1.81
C MET A 41 3.21 11.93 2.20
N LYS A 42 4.37 12.33 1.70
CA LYS A 42 4.97 13.64 1.98
C LYS A 42 4.19 14.78 1.34
N ASP A 43 3.72 14.56 0.11
CA ASP A 43 3.14 15.62 -0.72
C ASP A 43 1.61 15.64 -0.65
N SER A 44 0.96 14.56 -0.20
CA SER A 44 -0.49 14.44 -0.17
C SER A 44 -1.14 15.14 1.05
N PRO A 45 -2.17 15.98 0.83
CA PRO A 45 -3.00 16.51 1.90
C PRO A 45 -3.82 15.42 2.61
N ASN A 46 -4.09 14.28 1.97
CA ASN A 46 -4.79 13.16 2.58
C ASN A 46 -3.92 12.44 3.62
N CYS A 47 -2.61 12.43 3.41
CA CYS A 47 -1.66 11.85 4.37
C CYS A 47 -1.21 12.86 5.45
N SER A 48 -1.45 14.16 5.26
CA SER A 48 -0.94 15.23 6.12
C SER A 48 -1.31 15.09 7.61
N GLU A 49 -2.54 14.63 7.91
CA GLU A 49 -3.02 14.42 9.27
C GLU A 49 -2.23 13.32 9.98
N PHE A 50 -2.06 12.18 9.31
CA PHE A 50 -1.24 11.08 9.79
C PHE A 50 0.21 11.55 9.98
N MET A 51 0.82 12.07 8.93
CA MET A 51 2.22 12.51 8.92
C MET A 51 2.51 13.60 9.96
N SER A 52 1.51 14.38 10.40
CA SER A 52 1.70 15.38 11.47
C SER A 52 2.14 14.78 12.81
N LYS A 53 1.72 13.54 13.13
CA LYS A 53 2.09 12.80 14.35
C LYS A 53 3.55 12.31 14.35
N TYR A 54 4.15 12.38 13.17
CA TYR A 54 5.36 11.70 12.74
C TYR A 54 6.47 12.71 12.39
N LYS A 55 6.18 14.02 12.49
CA LYS A 55 7.11 15.15 12.29
C LYS A 55 8.22 15.29 13.36
N SER A 56 8.55 14.24 14.13
CA SER A 56 9.71 14.31 15.04
C SER A 56 11.00 14.39 14.22
N LYS A 57 11.83 15.40 14.47
CA LYS A 57 12.96 15.81 13.60
C LYS A 57 14.09 14.77 13.45
N ASP A 58 14.10 13.72 14.26
CA ASP A 58 15.27 12.84 14.41
C ASP A 58 15.06 11.40 13.92
N ALA A 59 13.87 11.01 13.43
CA ALA A 59 13.61 9.65 12.96
C ALA A 59 13.26 9.61 11.46
N VAL A 60 14.01 8.84 10.68
CA VAL A 60 13.62 8.46 9.32
C VAL A 60 12.54 7.39 9.44
N GLU A 61 11.33 7.75 9.06
CA GLU A 61 10.21 6.82 9.09
C GLU A 61 10.32 5.83 7.95
N GLN A 62 10.06 4.57 8.29
CA GLN A 62 10.11 3.47 7.36
C GLN A 62 8.76 2.75 7.36
N ILE A 63 8.40 2.26 6.18
CA ILE A 63 7.27 1.34 6.05
C ILE A 63 7.72 0.00 6.63
N LEU A 64 7.12 -0.37 7.75
CA LEU A 64 7.41 -1.61 8.47
C LEU A 64 6.67 -2.79 7.88
N GLU A 65 5.47 -2.55 7.35
CA GLU A 65 4.60 -3.62 6.90
C GLU A 65 3.65 -3.14 5.80
N TRP A 66 3.36 -4.06 4.88
CA TRP A 66 2.45 -3.90 3.77
C TRP A 66 1.39 -4.99 3.87
N ARG A 67 0.11 -4.63 3.82
CA ARG A 67 -1.00 -5.59 3.82
C ARG A 67 -2.02 -5.21 2.76
N ILE A 68 -2.50 -6.16 1.96
CA ILE A 68 -3.69 -5.94 1.14
C ILE A 68 -4.90 -6.44 1.91
N HIS A 69 -5.85 -5.56 2.20
CA HIS A 69 -7.21 -5.94 2.58
C HIS A 69 -8.00 -6.25 1.33
N TRP A 70 -8.52 -7.47 1.27
CA TRP A 70 -9.26 -7.95 0.12
C TRP A 70 -10.71 -7.53 0.22
N SER A 71 -11.25 -6.99 -0.87
CA SER A 71 -12.69 -6.76 -0.97
C SER A 71 -13.46 -8.09 -0.87
N GLU A 72 -14.52 -8.09 -0.06
CA GLU A 72 -15.49 -9.19 0.02
C GLU A 72 -16.32 -9.31 -1.26
N SER A 73 -16.41 -8.24 -2.06
CA SER A 73 -17.22 -8.21 -3.28
C SER A 73 -16.67 -9.19 -4.32
N GLY A 74 -17.42 -10.27 -4.55
CA GLY A 74 -17.08 -11.28 -5.55
C GLY A 74 -16.04 -12.30 -5.10
N ARG A 75 -15.76 -12.40 -3.78
CA ARG A 75 -14.88 -13.41 -3.19
C ARG A 75 -15.60 -14.23 -2.13
N ASP A 76 -15.25 -15.51 -2.00
CA ASP A 76 -15.78 -16.38 -0.95
C ASP A 76 -15.06 -16.10 0.37
N HIS A 77 -15.75 -15.50 1.34
CA HIS A 77 -15.23 -15.15 2.67
C HIS A 77 -14.79 -16.36 3.51
N LYS A 78 -15.18 -17.59 3.14
CA LYS A 78 -14.73 -18.80 3.84
C LYS A 78 -13.35 -19.26 3.38
N VAL A 79 -12.92 -18.82 2.20
CA VAL A 79 -11.67 -19.24 1.56
C VAL A 79 -10.69 -18.07 1.49
N TRP A 80 -11.18 -16.87 1.21
CA TRP A 80 -10.35 -15.68 1.08
C TRP A 80 -10.05 -15.08 2.44
N PRO A 81 -8.77 -14.82 2.78
CA PRO A 81 -8.44 -14.15 4.02
C PRO A 81 -8.91 -12.68 3.98
N GLU A 82 -9.10 -12.09 5.15
CA GLU A 82 -9.39 -10.66 5.28
C GLU A 82 -8.27 -9.80 4.67
N TYR A 83 -7.02 -10.14 4.99
CA TYR A 83 -5.85 -9.48 4.45
C TYR A 83 -4.72 -10.46 4.12
N THR A 84 -3.75 -9.97 3.35
CA THR A 84 -2.50 -10.69 3.06
C THR A 84 -1.31 -9.77 3.26
N ILE A 85 -0.33 -10.21 4.05
CA ILE A 85 0.94 -9.51 4.22
C ILE A 85 1.76 -9.64 2.93
N ILE A 86 2.21 -8.51 2.41
CA ILE A 86 3.01 -8.45 1.19
C ILE A 86 4.48 -8.69 1.53
N THR A 87 5.11 -9.56 0.75
CA THR A 87 6.54 -9.88 0.79
C THR A 87 7.10 -9.84 -0.62
N ASP A 88 8.41 -9.72 -0.79
CA ASP A 88 9.02 -9.75 -2.13
C ASP A 88 8.68 -11.04 -2.89
N ALA A 89 8.51 -12.16 -2.17
CA ALA A 89 8.20 -13.45 -2.76
C ALA A 89 6.77 -13.53 -3.34
N ASN A 90 5.79 -12.85 -2.72
CA ASN A 90 4.39 -12.91 -3.15
C ASN A 90 3.92 -11.67 -3.92
N PHE A 91 4.73 -10.60 -3.96
CA PHE A 91 4.33 -9.31 -4.51
C PHE A 91 3.88 -9.40 -5.98
N ALA A 92 4.62 -10.16 -6.80
CA ALA A 92 4.24 -10.37 -8.21
C ALA A 92 2.86 -11.01 -8.36
N ALA A 93 2.52 -12.01 -7.54
CA ALA A 93 1.21 -12.66 -7.58
C ALA A 93 0.10 -11.71 -7.10
N ILE A 94 0.37 -10.91 -6.07
CA ILE A 94 -0.56 -9.91 -5.56
C ILE A 94 -0.90 -8.88 -6.63
N LEU A 95 0.08 -8.42 -7.40
CA LEU A 95 -0.16 -7.47 -8.50
C LEU A 95 -1.10 -8.03 -9.58
N GLU A 96 -0.99 -9.32 -9.89
CA GLU A 96 -1.95 -9.96 -10.81
C GLU A 96 -3.35 -10.02 -10.22
N LEU A 97 -3.50 -10.29 -8.92
CA LEU A 97 -4.80 -10.25 -8.24
C LEU A 97 -5.38 -8.83 -8.23
N LEU A 98 -4.57 -7.80 -8.00
CA LEU A 98 -5.01 -6.41 -7.99
C LEU A 98 -5.51 -5.94 -9.37
N LYS A 99 -4.92 -6.43 -10.46
CA LYS A 99 -5.44 -6.19 -11.83
C LYS A 99 -6.88 -6.69 -11.98
N LEU A 100 -7.19 -7.86 -11.41
CA LEU A 100 -8.52 -8.43 -11.44
C LEU A 100 -9.50 -7.68 -10.53
N GLY A 101 -9.01 -7.18 -9.40
CA GLY A 101 -9.79 -6.44 -8.41
C GLY A 101 -10.28 -5.07 -8.88
N GLN A 102 -9.65 -4.47 -9.90
CA GLN A 102 -10.01 -3.16 -10.47
C GLN A 102 -10.14 -2.05 -9.40
N GLY A 103 -9.21 -2.00 -8.44
CA GLY A 103 -9.17 -0.97 -7.40
C GLY A 103 -10.12 -1.19 -6.22
N LYS A 104 -10.76 -2.36 -6.11
CA LYS A 104 -11.62 -2.71 -4.96
C LYS A 104 -10.84 -3.04 -3.68
N ASP A 105 -9.59 -3.46 -3.83
CA ASP A 105 -8.73 -3.87 -2.73
C ASP A 105 -7.96 -2.68 -2.17
N VAL A 106 -7.64 -2.73 -0.88
CA VAL A 106 -7.02 -1.62 -0.17
C VAL A 106 -5.66 -2.03 0.35
N LEU A 107 -4.63 -1.25 0.02
CA LEU A 107 -3.32 -1.39 0.61
C LEU A 107 -3.26 -0.68 1.96
N GLU A 108 -3.10 -1.43 3.03
CA GLU A 108 -2.77 -0.90 4.33
C GLU A 108 -1.24 -0.85 4.51
N ILE A 109 -0.77 0.29 5.01
CA ILE A 109 0.65 0.56 5.20
C ILE A 109 0.90 0.93 6.65
N LYS A 110 1.73 0.14 7.33
CA LYS A 110 2.19 0.43 8.69
C LYS A 110 3.49 1.20 8.62
N VAL A 111 3.48 2.43 9.13
CA VAL A 111 4.67 3.28 9.24
C VAL A 111 5.15 3.29 10.69
N GLY A 112 6.46 3.25 10.89
CA GLY A 112 7.06 3.39 12.20
C GLY A 112 8.53 3.81 12.13
N LYS A 113 9.16 3.87 13.29
CA LYS A 113 10.60 4.12 13.40
C LYS A 113 11.34 2.84 13.02
N ALA A 114 12.43 2.95 12.27
CA ALA A 114 13.35 1.85 12.09
C ALA A 114 13.86 1.43 13.48
N GLU A 115 13.69 0.16 13.87
CA GLU A 115 14.40 -0.38 15.03
C GLU A 115 15.88 -0.45 14.66
N GLU A 116 16.74 0.15 15.49
CA GLU A 116 18.21 0.10 15.36
C GLU A 116 18.75 -1.31 15.62
#